data_AF-B1FY63-F1
#
_entry.id   AF-B1FY63-F1
#
_cell.length_a   1.000
_cell.length_b   1.000
_cell.length_c   1.000
_cell.angle_alpha   90.00
_cell.angle_beta   90.00
_cell.angle_gamma   90.00
#
_symmetry.space_group_name_H-M   'P 1'
#
loop_
_entity.id
_entity.type
_entity.pdbx_description
1 polymer ?
#
loop_
_entity_poly.entity_id
_entity_poly.type
_entity_poly.pdbx_seq_one_letter_code
_entity_poly.pdbx_strand_id
1 'polypeptide(L)'
;MAEKKTDEKNFKEKKGWKDNLLSSSVPMEFEVSKLLAKHGFSTSADYSYTRHGAQGRDDFSVDLHASIYLPYRRPNEITTEFQLLIECKHRHRNNKWLFFPDPNLGDFSSFTLGHTLRVVDDFAPVMLHTQPSTAFDNKEELCIKGVEIDLSNGTVHDAEIRRGLAQLQYALPRLVTEAIEWNLGMHPEECYPFLYCPILLTTSEILVAKPDTTIASVENANTLTDLATPAPWVVVYCEQTQDFQRHRQVACEPLSGLVESGATDWIDAVRKSAGVHDYGLPSAACEELTDGYSRGRLSKYFGQFIVCSLPHFESLLGKLKTVASKTDKTRKELWVKSPAERSV
;
A
#
# COMPACT_ATOMS: atom_id res chain seq x y z
N MET A 1 -7.79 -54.50 43.63
CA MET A 1 -7.42 -54.09 42.27
C MET A 1 -8.22 -52.83 41.96
N ALA A 2 -7.60 -51.67 42.07
CA ALA A 2 -8.20 -50.39 41.69
C ALA A 2 -7.33 -49.82 40.57
N GLU A 3 -7.88 -49.78 39.36
CA GLU A 3 -7.23 -49.22 38.18
C GLU A 3 -7.07 -47.71 38.36
N LYS A 4 -5.81 -47.26 38.32
CA LYS A 4 -5.46 -45.85 38.21
C LYS A 4 -5.69 -45.44 36.75
N LYS A 5 -6.79 -44.74 36.48
CA LYS A 5 -6.95 -43.97 35.25
C LYS A 5 -5.91 -42.86 35.23
N THR A 6 -4.96 -42.95 34.31
CA THR A 6 -4.03 -41.87 34.01
C THR A 6 -4.80 -40.84 33.18
N ASP A 7 -5.12 -39.70 33.79
CA ASP A 7 -5.59 -38.52 33.07
C ASP A 7 -4.46 -38.03 32.16
N GLU A 8 -4.60 -38.24 30.85
CA GLU A 8 -3.82 -37.56 29.83
C GLU A 8 -4.18 -36.07 29.83
N LYS A 9 -3.61 -35.34 30.80
CA LYS A 9 -3.56 -33.89 30.75
C LYS A 9 -2.73 -33.51 29.54
N ASN A 10 -3.43 -33.02 28.52
CA ASN A 10 -2.91 -32.35 27.34
C ASN A 10 -2.00 -31.19 27.78
N PHE A 11 -0.69 -31.45 27.93
CA PHE A 11 0.31 -30.42 28.20
C PHE A 11 0.45 -29.59 26.93
N LYS A 12 -0.35 -28.53 26.79
CA LYS A 12 0.03 -27.42 25.90
C LYS A 12 1.35 -26.89 26.44
N GLU A 13 2.45 -27.17 25.74
CA GLU A 13 3.73 -26.54 26.01
C GLU A 13 3.51 -25.03 26.14
N LYS A 14 3.89 -24.46 27.28
CA LYS A 14 3.87 -23.01 27.45
C LYS A 14 4.85 -22.43 26.44
N LYS A 15 4.34 -21.70 25.45
CA LYS A 15 5.15 -20.91 24.52
C LYS A 15 6.15 -20.08 25.33
N GLY A 16 7.43 -20.18 24.96
CA GLY A 16 8.49 -19.42 25.61
C GLY A 16 8.32 -17.92 25.34
N TRP A 17 8.94 -17.07 26.15
CA TRP A 17 8.92 -15.62 25.93
C TRP A 17 9.43 -15.23 24.52
N LYS A 18 10.35 -16.03 23.95
CA LYS A 18 10.87 -15.86 22.58
C LYS A 18 9.78 -16.03 21.52
N ASP A 19 8.97 -17.08 21.64
CA ASP A 19 7.89 -17.35 20.69
C ASP A 19 6.83 -16.25 20.76
N ASN A 20 6.54 -15.76 21.96
CA ASN A 20 5.61 -14.65 22.16
C ASN A 20 6.16 -13.35 21.54
N LEU A 21 7.45 -13.03 21.77
CA LEU A 21 8.10 -11.85 21.20
C LEU A 21 8.18 -11.92 19.66
N LEU A 22 8.43 -13.10 19.09
CA LEU A 22 8.39 -13.28 17.64
C LEU A 22 6.96 -13.14 17.11
N SER A 23 5.97 -13.69 17.81
CA SER A 23 4.56 -13.61 17.40
C SER A 23 3.98 -12.20 17.47
N SER A 24 4.61 -11.26 18.18
CA SER A 24 4.16 -9.87 18.24
C SER A 24 4.57 -9.03 17.02
N SER A 25 5.30 -9.58 16.04
CA SER A 25 5.88 -8.87 14.89
C SER A 25 6.94 -7.78 15.22
N VAL A 26 6.96 -7.22 16.44
CA VAL A 26 7.90 -6.16 16.85
C VAL A 26 9.37 -6.39 16.45
N PRO A 27 9.98 -7.58 16.61
CA PRO A 27 11.35 -7.80 16.13
C PRO A 27 11.51 -7.63 14.62
N MET A 28 10.51 -8.09 13.85
CA MET A 28 10.47 -7.94 12.40
C MET A 28 10.30 -6.47 12.01
N GLU A 29 9.42 -5.72 12.66
CA GLU A 29 9.24 -4.28 12.44
C GLU A 29 10.55 -3.51 12.67
N PHE A 30 11.27 -3.83 13.75
CA PHE A 30 12.57 -3.22 14.04
C PHE A 30 13.63 -3.57 12.99
N GLU A 31 13.66 -4.81 12.51
CA GLU A 31 14.57 -5.24 11.43
C GLU A 31 14.29 -4.48 10.12
N VAL A 32 13.02 -4.37 9.75
CA VAL A 32 12.54 -3.68 8.56
C VAL A 32 12.82 -2.18 8.63
N SER A 33 12.60 -1.56 9.80
CA SER A 33 12.91 -0.14 10.03
C SER A 33 14.39 0.18 9.84
N LYS A 34 15.30 -0.67 10.37
CA LYS A 34 16.75 -0.52 10.13
C LYS A 34 17.10 -0.63 8.65
N LEU A 35 16.47 -1.56 7.93
CA LEU A 35 16.69 -1.73 6.50
C LEU A 35 16.22 -0.50 5.70
N LEU A 36 15.04 0.03 6.02
CA LEU A 36 14.54 1.27 5.41
C LEU A 36 15.48 2.46 5.67
N ALA A 37 15.94 2.62 6.92
CA ALA A 37 16.91 3.67 7.28
C ALA A 37 18.24 3.53 6.53
N LYS A 38 18.77 2.30 6.38
CA LYS A 38 19.95 2.01 5.54
C LYS A 38 19.75 2.45 4.09
N HIS A 39 18.50 2.41 3.59
CA HIS A 39 18.13 2.86 2.25
C HIS A 39 17.70 4.34 2.18
N GLY A 40 17.90 5.10 3.25
CA GLY A 40 17.71 6.56 3.30
C GLY A 40 16.30 7.02 3.65
N PHE A 41 15.40 6.11 4.04
CA PHE A 41 14.07 6.51 4.53
C PHE A 41 14.16 7.00 5.97
N SER A 42 13.38 8.04 6.29
CA SER A 42 12.94 8.29 7.65
C SER A 42 11.82 7.32 7.99
N THR A 43 11.82 6.73 9.18
CA THR A 43 10.81 5.75 9.61
C THR A 43 10.12 6.21 10.88
N SER A 44 8.84 5.88 11.01
CA SER A 44 8.01 6.09 12.19
C SER A 44 7.22 4.81 12.47
N ALA A 45 7.21 4.39 13.73
CA ALA A 45 6.39 3.26 14.17
C ALA A 45 4.95 3.72 14.45
N ASP A 46 4.01 2.78 14.40
CA ASP A 46 2.62 2.98 14.80
C ASP A 46 1.96 4.17 14.07
N TYR A 47 1.81 4.07 12.75
CA TYR A 47 1.05 5.05 11.99
C TYR A 47 -0.44 4.95 12.34
N SER A 48 -0.85 5.71 13.35
CA SER A 48 -2.18 5.60 13.99
C SER A 48 -3.30 6.27 13.22
N TYR A 49 -4.44 5.63 13.03
CA TYR A 49 -5.61 6.26 12.40
C TYR A 49 -6.87 5.85 13.14
N THR A 50 -7.83 6.77 13.20
CA THR A 50 -9.14 6.47 13.75
C THR A 50 -10.01 5.88 12.63
N ARG A 51 -10.46 4.64 12.83
CA ARG A 51 -11.41 3.98 11.94
C ARG A 51 -12.83 4.40 12.32
N HIS A 52 -13.57 4.84 11.32
CA HIS A 52 -14.98 5.22 11.46
C HIS A 52 -15.85 4.07 10.96
N GLY A 53 -16.38 3.27 11.88
CA GLY A 53 -17.24 2.12 11.58
C GLY A 53 -18.71 2.38 11.90
N ALA A 54 -19.58 1.44 11.54
CA ALA A 54 -21.01 1.51 11.87
C ALA A 54 -21.30 1.51 13.39
N GLN A 55 -20.38 0.99 14.20
CA GLN A 55 -20.55 0.81 15.65
C GLN A 55 -19.77 1.80 16.51
N GLY A 56 -18.94 2.68 15.93
CA GLY A 56 -18.12 3.61 16.72
C GLY A 56 -16.84 4.09 16.03
N ARG A 57 -15.96 4.68 16.85
CA ARG A 57 -14.63 5.15 16.50
C ARG A 57 -13.61 4.34 17.29
N ASP A 58 -12.72 3.64 16.58
CA ASP A 58 -11.67 2.83 17.17
C ASP A 58 -10.32 3.27 16.58
N ASP A 59 -9.30 3.33 17.41
CA ASP A 59 -7.94 3.66 16.97
C ASP A 59 -7.20 2.39 16.55
N PHE A 60 -6.62 2.44 15.36
CA PHE A 60 -5.76 1.41 14.79
C PHE A 60 -4.42 2.03 14.43
N SER A 61 -3.42 1.20 14.15
CA SER A 61 -2.16 1.66 13.56
C SER A 61 -1.78 0.77 12.39
N VAL A 62 -0.88 1.25 11.54
CA VAL A 62 -0.06 0.38 10.69
C VAL A 62 1.35 0.41 11.24
N ASP A 63 2.02 -0.74 11.27
CA ASP A 63 3.25 -0.92 12.05
C ASP A 63 4.34 0.10 11.69
N LEU A 64 4.53 0.40 10.40
CA LEU A 64 5.54 1.35 9.92
C LEU A 64 5.00 2.31 8.86
N HIS A 65 5.32 3.59 9.03
CA HIS A 65 5.33 4.59 7.97
C HIS A 65 6.78 4.98 7.68
N ALA A 66 7.12 5.09 6.40
CA ALA A 66 8.46 5.50 5.98
C ALA A 66 8.38 6.49 4.83
N SER A 67 9.20 7.53 4.86
CA SER A 67 9.26 8.54 3.79
C SER A 67 10.70 8.86 3.38
N ILE A 68 10.86 9.26 2.12
CA ILE A 68 12.12 9.73 1.55
C ILE A 68 11.82 10.76 0.47
N TYR A 69 12.72 11.71 0.25
CA TYR A 69 12.60 12.71 -0.79
C TYR A 69 13.42 12.36 -2.04
N LEU A 70 12.89 12.71 -3.20
CA LEU A 70 13.58 12.67 -4.48
C LEU A 70 14.11 14.07 -4.86
N PRO A 71 15.25 14.10 -5.57
CA PRO A 71 16.08 12.96 -5.93
C PRO A 71 17.00 12.55 -4.77
N TYR A 72 17.18 11.25 -4.57
CA TYR A 72 17.82 10.66 -3.37
C TYR A 72 19.23 11.17 -2.99
N ARG A 73 19.95 11.80 -3.92
CA ARG A 73 21.34 12.26 -3.71
C ARG A 73 21.49 13.79 -3.72
N ARG A 74 20.38 14.54 -3.75
CA ARG A 74 20.39 16.01 -3.68
C ARG A 74 19.42 16.46 -2.58
N PRO A 75 19.83 16.41 -1.30
CA PRO A 75 18.93 16.68 -0.18
C PRO A 75 18.39 18.11 -0.13
N ASN A 76 19.05 19.06 -0.81
CA ASN A 76 18.63 20.46 -0.89
C ASN A 76 17.67 20.72 -2.07
N GLU A 77 17.32 19.68 -2.84
CA GLU A 77 16.38 19.77 -3.95
C GLU A 77 15.26 18.76 -3.69
N ILE A 78 14.14 19.22 -3.16
CA ILE A 78 12.97 18.36 -2.97
C ILE A 78 12.06 18.54 -4.17
N THR A 79 11.90 17.47 -4.93
CA THR A 79 11.09 17.46 -6.14
C THR A 79 9.85 16.59 -5.98
N THR A 80 9.95 15.52 -5.21
CA THR A 80 8.86 14.56 -4.99
C THR A 80 9.07 13.88 -3.65
N GLU A 81 8.01 13.61 -2.90
CA GLU A 81 8.07 12.74 -1.73
C GLU A 81 7.70 11.29 -2.10
N PHE A 82 8.37 10.30 -1.54
CA PHE A 82 8.02 8.90 -1.68
C PHE A 82 7.79 8.25 -0.32
N GLN A 83 6.58 7.76 -0.11
CA GLN A 83 6.10 7.20 1.15
C GLN A 83 5.81 5.69 1.02
N LEU A 84 6.01 4.95 2.10
CA LEU A 84 5.67 3.54 2.25
C LEU A 84 4.85 3.36 3.53
N LEU A 85 3.81 2.56 3.44
CA LEU A 85 3.02 2.12 4.57
C LEU A 85 3.18 0.60 4.67
N ILE A 86 3.71 0.09 5.78
CA ILE A 86 4.13 -1.31 5.87
C ILE A 86 3.49 -1.97 7.10
N GLU A 87 2.71 -3.00 6.85
CA GLU A 87 2.12 -3.87 7.87
C GLU A 87 2.91 -5.17 7.94
N CYS A 88 3.42 -5.54 9.11
CA CYS A 88 4.30 -6.67 9.35
C CYS A 88 3.57 -7.86 9.98
N LYS A 89 3.59 -9.01 9.31
CA LYS A 89 3.03 -10.26 9.81
C LYS A 89 4.11 -11.32 9.96
N HIS A 90 4.67 -11.43 11.17
CA HIS A 90 5.54 -12.54 11.52
C HIS A 90 4.73 -13.84 11.61
N ARG A 91 5.23 -14.88 10.95
CA ARG A 91 4.64 -16.21 10.89
C ARG A 91 5.67 -17.29 11.19
N HIS A 92 5.16 -18.43 11.63
CA HIS A 92 5.99 -19.60 11.82
C HIS A 92 6.40 -20.17 10.44
N ARG A 93 7.56 -20.80 10.35
CA ARG A 93 8.14 -21.29 9.07
C ARG A 93 7.24 -22.27 8.30
N ASN A 94 6.30 -22.91 8.99
CA ASN A 94 5.35 -23.86 8.40
C ASN A 94 4.15 -23.18 7.74
N ASN A 95 3.91 -21.89 8.01
CA ASN A 95 2.86 -21.11 7.38
C ASN A 95 3.32 -20.67 5.98
N LYS A 96 2.53 -21.02 4.97
CA LYS A 96 2.70 -20.59 3.58
C LYS A 96 1.52 -19.72 3.18
N TRP A 97 1.77 -18.68 2.40
CA TRP A 97 0.70 -17.86 1.84
C TRP A 97 0.53 -18.22 0.37
N LEU A 98 -0.57 -18.88 0.03
CA LEU A 98 -0.91 -19.28 -1.33
C LEU A 98 -1.88 -18.25 -1.92
N PHE A 99 -1.47 -17.62 -3.01
CA PHE A 99 -2.27 -16.65 -3.76
C PHE A 99 -2.80 -17.26 -5.05
N PHE A 100 -3.98 -16.82 -5.46
CA PHE A 100 -4.62 -17.22 -6.71
C PHE A 100 -4.55 -16.06 -7.70
N PRO A 101 -4.00 -16.28 -8.90
CA PRO A 101 -3.86 -15.23 -9.91
C PRO A 101 -5.23 -14.73 -10.37
N ASP A 102 -5.28 -13.49 -10.86
CA ASP A 102 -6.48 -12.95 -11.50
C ASP A 102 -6.85 -13.77 -12.75
N PRO A 103 -8.03 -14.39 -12.79
CA PRO A 103 -8.46 -15.14 -13.96
C PRO A 103 -8.97 -14.24 -15.09
N ASN A 104 -9.19 -12.95 -14.83
CA ASN A 104 -9.75 -12.03 -15.80
C ASN A 104 -8.70 -11.57 -16.82
N LEU A 105 -9.14 -11.38 -18.07
CA LEU A 105 -8.27 -10.92 -19.16
C LEU A 105 -8.47 -9.42 -19.42
N GLY A 106 -7.37 -8.71 -19.61
CA GLY A 106 -7.36 -7.31 -20.06
C GLY A 106 -8.26 -6.40 -19.21
N ASP A 107 -9.15 -5.65 -19.87
CA ASP A 107 -10.00 -4.64 -19.25
C ASP A 107 -11.08 -5.20 -18.31
N PHE A 108 -11.25 -6.52 -18.23
CA PHE A 108 -12.13 -7.16 -17.24
C PHE A 108 -11.45 -7.38 -15.89
N SER A 109 -10.14 -7.12 -15.79
CA SER A 109 -9.39 -7.18 -14.55
C SER A 109 -9.80 -6.06 -13.59
N SER A 110 -9.90 -6.37 -12.30
CA SER A 110 -10.06 -5.36 -11.25
C SER A 110 -8.79 -4.55 -11.01
N PHE A 111 -7.65 -4.98 -11.57
CA PHE A 111 -6.39 -4.28 -11.48
C PHE A 111 -6.29 -3.18 -12.53
N THR A 112 -5.70 -2.06 -12.15
CA THR A 112 -5.36 -0.99 -13.06
C THR A 112 -3.87 -0.73 -12.99
N LEU A 113 -3.19 -0.86 -14.12
CA LEU A 113 -1.75 -0.70 -14.18
C LEU A 113 -1.34 0.74 -13.87
N GLY A 114 -0.28 0.90 -13.08
CA GLY A 114 0.20 2.17 -12.55
C GLY A 114 -0.39 2.52 -11.18
N HIS A 115 -1.23 1.66 -10.59
CA HIS A 115 -1.87 1.90 -9.29
C HIS A 115 -1.20 1.16 -8.11
N THR A 116 -0.13 0.39 -8.33
CA THR A 116 0.61 -0.22 -7.22
C THR A 116 1.52 0.80 -6.52
N LEU A 117 2.54 1.31 -7.21
CA LEU A 117 3.25 2.51 -6.79
C LEU A 117 2.49 3.71 -7.34
N ARG A 118 1.71 4.35 -6.48
CA ARG A 118 0.79 5.40 -6.89
C ARG A 118 1.54 6.70 -7.07
N VAL A 119 1.19 7.41 -8.13
CA VAL A 119 1.73 8.74 -8.45
C VAL A 119 0.60 9.74 -8.24
N VAL A 120 0.78 10.67 -7.31
CA VAL A 120 -0.13 11.78 -7.06
C VAL A 120 0.60 13.07 -7.36
N ASP A 121 0.40 13.57 -8.57
CA ASP A 121 0.88 14.87 -9.00
C ASP A 121 -0.23 15.92 -9.00
N ASP A 122 -1.48 15.51 -8.74
CA ASP A 122 -2.71 16.30 -8.91
C ASP A 122 -2.64 17.66 -8.21
N PHE A 123 -1.87 17.75 -7.13
CA PHE A 123 -1.77 18.90 -6.22
C PHE A 123 -0.48 19.72 -6.41
N ALA A 124 0.23 19.54 -7.52
CA ALA A 124 1.46 20.28 -7.83
C ALA A 124 1.37 21.01 -9.20
N PRO A 125 2.15 22.07 -9.43
CA PRO A 125 2.28 22.74 -10.74
C PRO A 125 3.13 21.93 -11.74
N VAL A 126 3.16 20.61 -11.60
CA VAL A 126 3.93 19.70 -12.45
C VAL A 126 3.08 18.49 -12.83
N MET A 127 3.41 17.85 -13.95
CA MET A 127 2.88 16.54 -14.32
C MET A 127 3.98 15.48 -14.35
N LEU A 128 3.66 14.29 -13.87
CA LEU A 128 4.47 13.09 -13.92
C LEU A 128 3.78 12.04 -14.80
N HIS A 129 4.56 11.29 -15.59
CA HIS A 129 4.04 10.18 -16.36
C HIS A 129 3.97 8.90 -15.50
N THR A 130 2.85 8.18 -15.58
CA THR A 130 2.63 6.91 -14.86
C THR A 130 3.30 5.71 -15.51
N GLN A 131 3.85 5.85 -16.71
CA GLN A 131 4.50 4.78 -17.49
C GLN A 131 5.53 3.94 -16.70
N PRO A 132 6.41 4.51 -15.85
CA PRO A 132 7.31 3.69 -15.03
C PRO A 132 6.58 2.78 -14.04
N SER A 133 5.48 3.24 -13.44
CA SER A 133 4.65 2.45 -12.54
C SER A 133 3.84 1.39 -13.30
N THR A 134 3.26 1.75 -14.44
CA THR A 134 2.62 0.79 -15.37
C THR A 134 3.59 -0.30 -15.83
N ALA A 135 4.86 0.04 -16.10
CA ALA A 135 5.88 -0.92 -16.51
C ALA A 135 6.37 -1.82 -15.36
N PHE A 136 6.21 -1.37 -14.11
CA PHE A 136 6.38 -2.23 -12.93
C PHE A 136 5.23 -3.23 -12.89
N ASP A 137 3.98 -2.77 -12.83
CA ASP A 137 2.80 -3.63 -12.71
C ASP A 137 2.69 -4.71 -13.79
N ASN A 138 3.06 -4.40 -15.04
CA ASN A 138 3.07 -5.36 -16.15
C ASN A 138 3.98 -6.59 -15.95
N LYS A 139 4.87 -6.59 -14.95
CA LYS A 139 5.84 -7.66 -14.69
C LYS A 139 5.54 -8.42 -13.41
N GLU A 140 4.53 -8.00 -12.66
CA GLU A 140 4.24 -8.55 -11.35
C GLU A 140 3.04 -9.50 -11.41
N GLU A 141 3.03 -10.48 -10.50
CA GLU A 141 1.92 -11.44 -10.37
C GLU A 141 0.71 -10.75 -9.73
N LEU A 142 -0.37 -10.58 -10.50
CA LEU A 142 -1.62 -9.98 -10.05
C LEU A 142 -2.53 -11.07 -9.48
N CYS A 143 -2.88 -10.99 -8.20
CA CYS A 143 -3.60 -12.03 -7.47
C CYS A 143 -4.87 -11.50 -6.80
N ILE A 144 -6.00 -12.16 -7.03
CA ILE A 144 -7.30 -11.72 -6.49
C ILE A 144 -7.51 -12.11 -5.02
N LYS A 145 -6.89 -13.20 -4.56
CA LYS A 145 -7.09 -13.71 -3.20
C LYS A 145 -5.89 -14.53 -2.74
N GLY A 146 -5.63 -14.51 -1.44
CA GLY A 146 -4.66 -15.40 -0.79
C GLY A 146 -5.25 -16.13 0.41
N VAL A 147 -4.65 -17.26 0.75
CA VAL A 147 -4.93 -18.04 1.96
C VAL A 147 -3.62 -18.40 2.66
N GLU A 148 -3.64 -18.41 3.98
CA GLU A 148 -2.57 -18.96 4.80
C GLU A 148 -2.83 -20.45 5.04
N ILE A 149 -1.80 -21.27 4.82
CA ILE A 149 -1.82 -22.72 5.01
C ILE A 149 -0.75 -23.08 6.05
N ASP A 150 -1.15 -23.69 7.16
CA ASP A 150 -0.22 -24.24 8.15
C ASP A 150 0.09 -25.71 7.82
N LEU A 151 1.28 -25.96 7.31
CA LEU A 151 1.72 -27.30 6.92
C LEU A 151 1.88 -28.28 8.10
N SER A 152 1.85 -27.80 9.35
CA SER A 152 2.00 -28.68 10.52
C SER A 152 0.71 -29.39 10.92
N ASN A 153 -0.45 -28.79 10.62
CA ASN A 153 -1.76 -29.29 11.04
C ASN A 153 -2.81 -29.26 9.91
N GLY A 154 -2.46 -28.73 8.73
CA GLY A 154 -3.33 -28.65 7.57
C GLY A 154 -4.40 -27.57 7.65
N THR A 155 -4.34 -26.65 8.63
CA THR A 155 -5.36 -25.59 8.74
C THR A 155 -5.18 -24.53 7.66
N VAL A 156 -6.30 -24.03 7.14
CA VAL A 156 -6.34 -23.01 6.09
C VAL A 156 -7.21 -21.85 6.54
N HIS A 157 -6.66 -20.63 6.51
CA HIS A 157 -7.35 -19.42 6.95
C HIS A 157 -6.98 -18.22 6.06
N ASP A 158 -7.92 -17.34 5.73
CA ASP A 158 -7.65 -16.10 4.99
C ASP A 158 -7.66 -14.84 5.88
N ALA A 159 -8.04 -15.01 7.15
CA ALA A 159 -8.33 -13.91 8.07
C ALA A 159 -7.13 -12.96 8.25
N GLU A 160 -5.93 -13.50 8.31
CA GLU A 160 -4.73 -12.73 8.61
C GLU A 160 -4.27 -11.86 7.43
N ILE A 161 -4.29 -12.41 6.21
CA ILE A 161 -4.01 -11.66 4.98
C ILE A 161 -5.06 -10.55 4.83
N ARG A 162 -6.35 -10.92 4.97
CA ARG A 162 -7.47 -9.97 4.86
C ARG A 162 -7.38 -8.85 5.89
N ARG A 163 -7.06 -9.17 7.15
CA ARG A 163 -6.89 -8.17 8.22
C ARG A 163 -5.73 -7.23 7.92
N GLY A 164 -4.57 -7.75 7.53
CA GLY A 164 -3.42 -6.92 7.18
C GLY A 164 -3.70 -5.99 6.00
N LEU A 165 -4.32 -6.51 4.93
CA LEU A 165 -4.73 -5.69 3.78
C LEU A 165 -5.76 -4.63 4.17
N ALA A 166 -6.75 -4.98 4.99
CA ALA A 166 -7.72 -4.02 5.48
C ALA A 166 -7.07 -2.93 6.35
N GLN A 167 -6.16 -3.30 7.24
CA GLN A 167 -5.46 -2.35 8.12
C GLN A 167 -4.65 -1.32 7.30
N LEU A 168 -3.99 -1.78 6.23
CA LEU A 168 -3.37 -0.90 5.24
C LEU A 168 -4.41 -0.02 4.53
N GLN A 169 -5.48 -0.63 3.98
CA GLN A 169 -6.50 0.09 3.21
C GLN A 169 -7.14 1.22 4.02
N TYR A 170 -7.52 0.96 5.26
CA TYR A 170 -8.13 1.95 6.16
C TYR A 170 -7.15 3.03 6.64
N ALA A 171 -5.84 2.82 6.59
CA ALA A 171 -4.87 3.87 6.88
C ALA A 171 -4.67 4.84 5.69
N LEU A 172 -4.93 4.40 4.46
CA LEU A 172 -4.63 5.19 3.25
C LEU A 172 -5.41 6.51 3.16
N PRO A 173 -6.70 6.62 3.52
CA PRO A 173 -7.39 7.91 3.52
C PRO A 173 -6.66 8.96 4.35
N ARG A 174 -6.22 8.62 5.58
CA ARG A 174 -5.42 9.52 6.43
C ARG A 174 -4.12 9.92 5.72
N LEU A 175 -3.37 8.95 5.20
CA LEU A 175 -2.10 9.20 4.51
C LEU A 175 -2.25 10.17 3.33
N VAL A 176 -3.27 9.94 2.50
CA VAL A 176 -3.54 10.77 1.31
C VAL A 176 -4.01 12.16 1.73
N THR A 177 -4.91 12.27 2.70
CA THR A 177 -5.37 13.57 3.21
C THR A 177 -4.21 14.38 3.77
N GLU A 178 -3.38 13.80 4.65
CA GLU A 178 -2.23 14.48 5.25
C GLU A 178 -1.22 14.93 4.19
N ALA A 179 -0.94 14.09 3.19
CA ALA A 179 -0.04 14.44 2.11
C ALA A 179 -0.56 15.62 1.27
N ILE A 180 -1.88 15.65 0.99
CA ILE A 180 -2.52 16.75 0.25
C ILE A 180 -2.51 18.04 1.08
N GLU A 181 -2.93 17.98 2.34
CA GLU A 181 -2.95 19.13 3.26
C GLU A 181 -1.56 19.73 3.42
N TRP A 182 -0.55 18.87 3.63
CA TRP A 182 0.84 19.33 3.72
C TRP A 182 1.29 20.03 2.45
N ASN A 183 0.96 19.46 1.29
CA ASN A 183 1.35 20.03 0.00
C ASN A 183 0.70 21.39 -0.24
N LEU A 184 -0.61 21.47 -0.09
CA LEU A 184 -1.40 22.69 -0.31
C LEU A 184 -1.20 23.74 0.80
N GLY A 185 -0.62 23.35 1.94
CA GLY A 185 -0.18 24.28 2.99
C GLY A 185 1.12 25.03 2.66
N MET A 186 1.84 24.61 1.63
CA MET A 186 3.04 25.31 1.14
C MET A 186 2.69 26.47 0.21
N HIS A 187 3.68 27.26 -0.19
CA HIS A 187 3.50 28.16 -1.33
C HIS A 187 3.15 27.33 -2.58
N PRO A 188 2.14 27.73 -3.38
CA PRO A 188 1.67 26.92 -4.52
C PRO A 188 2.75 26.54 -5.54
N GLU A 189 3.78 27.39 -5.67
CA GLU A 189 4.93 27.17 -6.55
C GLU A 189 5.92 26.10 -6.03
N GLU A 190 5.87 25.81 -4.73
CA GLU A 190 6.74 24.85 -4.03
C GLU A 190 6.06 23.49 -3.83
N CYS A 191 4.77 23.39 -4.15
CA CYS A 191 4.02 22.15 -4.14
C CYS A 191 4.70 21.09 -5.02
N TYR A 192 4.92 19.90 -4.47
CA TYR A 192 5.55 18.78 -5.19
C TYR A 192 4.69 17.52 -5.20
N PRO A 193 4.79 16.67 -6.23
CA PRO A 193 4.10 15.39 -6.22
C PRO A 193 4.50 14.51 -5.03
N PHE A 194 3.65 13.56 -4.68
CA PHE A 194 3.99 12.48 -3.77
C PHE A 194 3.67 11.12 -4.39
N LEU A 195 4.48 10.12 -4.04
CA LEU A 195 4.26 8.73 -4.38
C LEU A 195 3.99 7.95 -3.11
N TYR A 196 3.18 6.90 -3.20
CA TYR A 196 3.06 5.96 -2.09
C TYR A 196 2.78 4.53 -2.53
N CYS A 197 3.20 3.58 -1.69
CA CYS A 197 2.95 2.16 -1.88
C CYS A 197 2.67 1.47 -0.53
N PRO A 198 1.47 0.91 -0.32
CA PRO A 198 1.18 0.08 0.84
C PRO A 198 1.70 -1.34 0.63
N ILE A 199 2.32 -1.92 1.66
CA ILE A 199 2.98 -3.22 1.62
C ILE A 199 2.56 -4.06 2.84
N LEU A 200 2.00 -5.24 2.59
CA LEU A 200 1.86 -6.27 3.60
C LEU A 200 3.11 -7.15 3.56
N LEU A 201 3.93 -7.07 4.59
CA LEU A 201 5.21 -7.77 4.67
C LEU A 201 5.07 -8.98 5.60
N THR A 202 5.55 -10.14 5.19
CA THR A 202 5.45 -11.37 5.99
C THR A 202 6.75 -12.18 5.99
N THR A 203 6.98 -12.98 7.03
CA THR A 203 8.05 -14.00 7.02
C THR A 203 7.62 -15.29 6.30
N SER A 204 6.33 -15.46 5.99
CA SER A 204 5.86 -16.60 5.22
C SER A 204 6.37 -16.57 3.78
N GLU A 205 6.65 -17.76 3.25
CA GLU A 205 6.88 -17.91 1.82
C GLU A 205 5.59 -17.67 1.06
N ILE A 206 5.69 -16.90 -0.02
CA ILE A 206 4.59 -16.59 -0.92
C ILE A 206 4.64 -17.55 -2.10
N LEU A 207 3.51 -18.20 -2.36
CA LEU A 207 3.29 -19.11 -3.47
C LEU A 207 2.14 -18.57 -4.33
N VAL A 208 2.23 -18.71 -5.64
CA VAL A 208 1.16 -18.38 -6.59
C VAL A 208 0.67 -19.67 -7.22
N ALA A 209 -0.62 -19.93 -7.11
CA ALA A 209 -1.27 -21.06 -7.74
C ALA A 209 -1.09 -20.98 -9.27
N LYS A 210 -0.85 -22.12 -9.91
CA LYS A 210 -0.77 -22.18 -11.36
C LYS A 210 -2.12 -21.77 -11.97
N PRO A 211 -2.15 -21.05 -13.11
CA PRO A 211 -3.41 -20.58 -13.72
C PRO A 211 -4.43 -21.69 -14.04
N ASP A 212 -3.96 -22.92 -14.22
CA ASP A 212 -4.76 -24.11 -14.52
C ASP A 212 -5.12 -24.93 -13.26
N THR A 213 -4.89 -24.39 -12.06
CA THR A 213 -5.25 -25.06 -10.80
C THR A 213 -6.76 -25.32 -10.76
N THR A 214 -7.12 -26.58 -10.54
CA THR A 214 -8.52 -27.03 -10.42
C THR A 214 -8.76 -27.70 -9.07
N ILE A 215 -10.02 -27.91 -8.70
CA ILE A 215 -10.37 -28.72 -7.52
C ILE A 215 -9.73 -30.11 -7.61
N ALA A 216 -9.84 -30.76 -8.77
CA ALA A 216 -9.26 -32.09 -9.01
C ALA A 216 -7.73 -32.08 -8.88
N SER A 217 -7.03 -31.03 -9.35
CA SER A 217 -5.58 -30.96 -9.14
C SER A 217 -5.24 -30.84 -7.66
N VAL A 218 -6.03 -30.09 -6.88
CA VAL A 218 -5.84 -29.96 -5.42
C VAL A 218 -6.04 -31.31 -4.71
N GLU A 219 -7.08 -32.07 -5.07
CA GLU A 219 -7.35 -33.40 -4.50
C GLU A 219 -6.24 -34.42 -4.79
N ASN A 220 -5.55 -34.28 -5.94
CA ASN A 220 -4.49 -35.19 -6.37
C ASN A 220 -3.07 -34.70 -6.04
N ALA A 221 -2.93 -33.50 -5.45
CA ALA A 221 -1.63 -32.93 -5.12
C ALA A 221 -1.03 -33.63 -3.89
N ASN A 222 0.26 -33.94 -3.97
CA ASN A 222 1.01 -34.46 -2.82
C ASN A 222 1.66 -33.33 -2.02
N THR A 223 1.97 -32.22 -2.69
CA THR A 223 2.66 -31.05 -2.13
C THR A 223 2.09 -29.76 -2.70
N LEU A 224 2.26 -28.63 -1.98
CA LEU A 224 1.86 -27.32 -2.50
C LEU A 224 2.59 -26.95 -3.80
N THR A 225 3.82 -27.42 -3.98
CA THR A 225 4.60 -27.18 -5.21
C THR A 225 4.04 -27.88 -6.45
N ASP A 226 3.18 -28.88 -6.27
CA ASP A 226 2.45 -29.49 -7.39
C ASP A 226 1.44 -28.51 -8.00
N LEU A 227 0.96 -27.54 -7.21
CA LEU A 227 -0.10 -26.59 -7.54
C LEU A 227 0.37 -25.16 -7.70
N ALA A 228 1.55 -24.82 -7.19
CA ALA A 228 1.96 -23.43 -7.04
C ALA A 228 3.47 -23.24 -7.22
N THR A 229 3.87 -22.03 -7.59
CA THR A 229 5.26 -21.62 -7.73
C THR A 229 5.60 -20.52 -6.72
N PRO A 230 6.80 -20.53 -6.12
CA PRO A 230 7.25 -19.45 -5.26
C PRO A 230 7.29 -18.11 -6.01
N ALA A 231 6.84 -17.04 -5.34
CA ALA A 231 6.96 -15.68 -5.81
C ALA A 231 7.59 -14.82 -4.70
N PRO A 232 8.47 -13.86 -5.04
CA PRO A 232 9.09 -13.02 -4.03
C PRO A 232 8.06 -12.05 -3.38
N TRP A 233 7.09 -11.60 -4.20
CA TRP A 233 5.93 -10.82 -3.81
C TRP A 233 4.84 -10.96 -4.89
N VAL A 234 3.64 -10.48 -4.56
CA VAL A 234 2.49 -10.39 -5.47
C VAL A 234 1.80 -9.03 -5.30
N VAL A 235 1.00 -8.62 -6.28
CA VAL A 235 0.09 -7.47 -6.16
C VAL A 235 -1.32 -8.00 -5.94
N VAL A 236 -1.99 -7.50 -4.91
CA VAL A 236 -3.35 -7.89 -4.54
C VAL A 236 -4.29 -6.71 -4.64
N TYR A 237 -5.48 -6.95 -5.20
CA TYR A 237 -6.55 -5.98 -5.22
C TYR A 237 -7.46 -6.17 -3.98
N CYS A 238 -7.75 -5.09 -3.27
CA CYS A 238 -8.72 -5.06 -2.18
C CYS A 238 -9.92 -4.21 -2.60
N GLU A 239 -11.08 -4.86 -2.72
CA GLU A 239 -12.33 -4.18 -3.01
C GLU A 239 -12.73 -3.22 -1.90
N GLN A 240 -13.28 -2.07 -2.28
CA GLN A 240 -13.71 -1.05 -1.34
C GLN A 240 -15.12 -1.33 -0.85
N THR A 241 -15.22 -1.90 0.35
CA THR A 241 -16.50 -2.15 1.01
C THR A 241 -17.25 -0.84 1.31
N GLN A 242 -18.57 -0.91 1.48
CA GLN A 242 -19.39 0.24 1.88
C GLN A 242 -18.93 0.88 3.21
N ASP A 243 -18.40 0.06 4.13
CA ASP A 243 -17.82 0.56 5.38
C ASP A 243 -16.54 1.35 5.14
N PHE A 244 -15.69 0.88 4.22
CA PHE A 244 -14.50 1.63 3.83
C PHE A 244 -14.85 2.95 3.13
N GLN A 245 -15.87 2.94 2.24
CA GLN A 245 -16.35 4.16 1.59
C GLN A 245 -16.75 5.22 2.61
N ARG A 246 -17.56 4.86 3.62
CA ARG A 246 -17.96 5.77 4.71
C ARG A 246 -16.77 6.26 5.53
N HIS A 247 -15.85 5.36 5.86
CA HIS A 247 -14.64 5.73 6.58
C HIS A 247 -13.80 6.75 5.81
N ARG A 248 -13.58 6.51 4.50
CA ARG A 248 -12.83 7.43 3.64
C ARG A 248 -13.47 8.82 3.66
N GLN A 249 -14.78 8.93 3.45
CA GLN A 249 -15.46 10.23 3.44
C GLN A 249 -15.15 11.06 4.69
N VAL A 250 -15.18 10.44 5.87
CA VAL A 250 -14.85 11.11 7.14
C VAL A 250 -13.37 11.46 7.21
N ALA A 251 -12.47 10.52 6.86
CA ALA A 251 -11.04 10.75 6.91
C ALA A 251 -10.52 11.76 5.86
N CYS A 252 -11.29 11.99 4.80
CA CYS A 252 -10.99 12.97 3.76
C CYS A 252 -11.78 14.27 3.90
N GLU A 253 -12.70 14.39 4.87
CA GLU A 253 -13.48 15.62 5.13
C GLU A 253 -12.64 16.91 5.13
N PRO A 254 -11.42 16.95 5.72
CA PRO A 254 -10.60 18.17 5.72
C PRO A 254 -10.32 18.75 4.33
N LEU A 255 -10.30 17.89 3.29
CA LEU A 255 -10.04 18.32 1.91
C LEU A 255 -11.12 19.25 1.36
N SER A 256 -12.37 19.15 1.84
CA SER A 256 -13.43 20.09 1.47
C SER A 256 -13.10 21.52 1.92
N GLY A 257 -12.52 21.67 3.12
CA GLY A 257 -12.10 22.97 3.64
C GLY A 257 -10.97 23.62 2.83
N LEU A 258 -10.10 22.83 2.20
CA LEU A 258 -9.07 23.33 1.29
C LEU A 258 -9.69 23.92 0.01
N VAL A 259 -10.73 23.27 -0.53
CA VAL A 259 -11.46 23.79 -1.70
C VAL A 259 -12.22 25.07 -1.33
N GLU A 260 -12.95 25.08 -0.21
CA GLU A 260 -13.73 26.23 0.23
C GLU A 260 -12.87 27.47 0.52
N SER A 261 -11.64 27.27 0.99
CA SER A 261 -10.69 28.35 1.27
C SER A 261 -9.97 28.88 0.02
N GLY A 262 -10.12 28.24 -1.13
CA GLY A 262 -9.43 28.58 -2.38
C GLY A 262 -7.97 28.11 -2.42
N ALA A 263 -7.56 27.19 -1.55
CA ALA A 263 -6.18 26.67 -1.51
C ALA A 263 -5.80 25.95 -2.82
N THR A 264 -6.78 25.42 -3.55
CA THR A 264 -6.59 24.74 -4.84
C THR A 264 -6.56 25.68 -6.04
N ASP A 265 -7.08 26.90 -5.93
CA ASP A 265 -7.45 27.75 -7.07
C ASP A 265 -6.29 28.06 -8.01
N TRP A 266 -5.12 28.33 -7.44
CA TRP A 266 -3.95 28.66 -8.24
C TRP A 266 -3.45 27.46 -9.05
N ILE A 267 -3.38 26.28 -8.42
CA ILE A 267 -2.92 25.05 -9.08
C ILE A 267 -3.95 24.60 -10.12
N ASP A 268 -5.24 24.72 -9.82
CA ASP A 268 -6.34 24.52 -10.77
C ASP A 268 -6.14 25.38 -12.02
N ALA A 269 -5.90 26.68 -11.85
CA ALA A 269 -5.70 27.61 -12.96
C ALA A 269 -4.46 27.25 -13.81
N VAL A 270 -3.35 26.89 -13.16
CA VAL A 270 -2.11 26.45 -13.83
C VAL A 270 -2.36 25.17 -14.64
N ARG A 271 -2.95 24.15 -14.03
CA ARG A 271 -3.25 22.86 -14.69
C ARG A 271 -4.25 23.03 -15.83
N LYS A 272 -5.29 23.84 -15.64
CA LYS A 272 -6.29 24.14 -16.68
C LYS A 272 -5.66 24.86 -17.88
N SER A 273 -4.78 25.82 -17.63
CA SER A 273 -4.02 26.51 -18.68
C SER A 273 -3.09 25.57 -19.45
N ALA A 274 -2.60 24.51 -18.79
CA ALA A 274 -1.81 23.45 -19.41
C ALA A 274 -2.65 22.38 -20.13
N GLY A 275 -3.98 22.53 -20.18
CA GLY A 275 -4.90 21.64 -20.89
C GLY A 275 -5.38 20.43 -20.09
N VAL A 276 -5.18 20.41 -18.77
CA VAL A 276 -5.75 19.37 -17.90
C VAL A 276 -7.27 19.57 -17.85
N HIS A 277 -8.03 18.48 -18.07
CA HIS A 277 -9.49 18.50 -18.01
C HIS A 277 -10.00 18.84 -16.60
N ASP A 278 -11.22 19.38 -16.50
CA ASP A 278 -11.80 19.82 -15.21
C ASP A 278 -11.86 18.69 -14.17
N TYR A 279 -12.17 17.45 -14.58
CA TYR A 279 -12.15 16.31 -13.66
C TYR A 279 -10.73 16.03 -13.13
N GLY A 280 -9.68 16.47 -13.83
CA GLY A 280 -8.24 16.38 -13.57
C GLY A 280 -7.66 17.39 -12.58
N LEU A 281 -8.47 18.32 -12.09
CA LEU A 281 -8.01 19.42 -11.25
C LEU A 281 -7.94 19.04 -9.76
N PRO A 282 -7.05 19.66 -8.97
CA PRO A 282 -6.98 19.49 -7.52
C PRO A 282 -8.33 19.61 -6.82
N SER A 283 -9.14 20.63 -7.13
CA SER A 283 -10.48 20.80 -6.52
C SER A 283 -11.39 19.58 -6.77
N ALA A 284 -11.47 19.12 -8.02
CA ALA A 284 -12.23 17.94 -8.39
C ALA A 284 -11.70 16.66 -7.75
N ALA A 285 -10.38 16.56 -7.52
CA ALA A 285 -9.78 15.44 -6.79
C ALA A 285 -10.17 15.45 -5.31
N CYS A 286 -10.16 16.61 -4.65
CA CYS A 286 -10.66 16.77 -3.29
C CYS A 286 -12.14 16.38 -3.18
N GLU A 287 -12.99 16.90 -4.08
CA GLU A 287 -14.41 16.55 -4.14
C GLU A 287 -14.63 15.04 -4.30
N GLU A 288 -13.90 14.36 -5.19
CA GLU A 288 -14.07 12.91 -5.36
C GLU A 288 -13.59 12.10 -4.13
N LEU A 289 -12.58 12.58 -3.41
CA LEU A 289 -12.12 11.94 -2.18
C LEU A 289 -13.14 12.10 -1.04
N THR A 290 -13.87 13.22 -0.99
CA THR A 290 -14.87 13.51 0.06
C THR A 290 -16.28 13.02 -0.28
N ASP A 291 -16.63 12.86 -1.56
CA ASP A 291 -17.94 12.39 -1.99
C ASP A 291 -18.13 10.87 -1.74
N GLY A 292 -19.39 10.44 -1.63
CA GLY A 292 -19.79 9.05 -1.43
C GLY A 292 -19.80 8.21 -2.70
N TYR A 293 -19.66 8.84 -3.86
CA TYR A 293 -19.70 8.18 -5.16
C TYR A 293 -18.41 8.40 -5.96
N SER A 294 -17.72 7.31 -6.28
CA SER A 294 -16.49 7.32 -7.09
C SER A 294 -16.81 7.60 -8.55
N ARG A 295 -16.05 8.50 -9.20
CA ARG A 295 -16.03 8.65 -10.67
C ARG A 295 -14.91 7.79 -11.31
N GLY A 296 -14.35 6.85 -10.55
CA GLY A 296 -13.35 5.90 -11.01
C GLY A 296 -11.94 6.12 -10.47
N ARG A 297 -11.66 7.22 -9.74
CA ARG A 297 -10.34 7.47 -9.15
C ARG A 297 -10.12 6.76 -7.83
N LEU A 298 -11.17 6.36 -7.11
CA LEU A 298 -10.97 5.78 -5.79
C LEU A 298 -10.19 4.46 -5.85
N SER A 299 -10.31 3.68 -6.94
CA SER A 299 -9.47 2.49 -7.14
C SER A 299 -7.98 2.84 -7.30
N LYS A 300 -7.65 3.99 -7.92
CA LYS A 300 -6.30 4.56 -8.01
C LYS A 300 -5.69 4.74 -6.62
N TYR A 301 -6.44 5.30 -5.68
CA TYR A 301 -5.88 5.61 -4.36
C TYR A 301 -5.84 4.43 -3.39
N PHE A 302 -6.82 3.51 -3.46
CA PHE A 302 -7.08 2.60 -2.34
C PHE A 302 -7.21 1.10 -2.70
N GLY A 303 -6.97 0.73 -3.97
CA GLY A 303 -7.27 -0.63 -4.46
C GLY A 303 -6.13 -1.65 -4.44
N GLN A 304 -4.88 -1.27 -4.70
CA GLN A 304 -3.76 -2.22 -4.91
C GLN A 304 -2.72 -2.21 -3.79
N PHE A 305 -2.25 -3.40 -3.41
CA PHE A 305 -1.31 -3.61 -2.30
C PHE A 305 -0.24 -4.59 -2.74
N ILE A 306 1.00 -4.40 -2.31
CA ILE A 306 2.04 -5.42 -2.48
C ILE A 306 1.99 -6.34 -1.27
N VAL A 307 2.00 -7.65 -1.49
CA VAL A 307 2.29 -8.63 -0.44
C VAL A 307 3.69 -9.18 -0.69
N CYS A 308 4.62 -8.93 0.23
CA CYS A 308 6.03 -9.26 0.08
C CYS A 308 6.50 -10.22 1.16
N SER A 309 7.36 -11.17 0.78
CA SER A 309 8.08 -11.99 1.75
C SER A 309 9.35 -11.27 2.20
N LEU A 310 9.65 -11.34 3.49
CA LEU A 310 10.74 -10.58 4.14
C LEU A 310 12.11 -10.77 3.46
N PRO A 311 12.54 -11.98 3.05
CA PRO A 311 13.82 -12.17 2.38
C PRO A 311 13.97 -11.37 1.07
N HIS A 312 12.86 -10.99 0.44
CA HIS A 312 12.83 -10.30 -0.83
C HIS A 312 12.58 -8.79 -0.71
N PHE A 313 12.33 -8.28 0.50
CA PHE A 313 11.94 -6.89 0.74
C PHE A 313 13.00 -5.87 0.32
N GLU A 314 14.29 -6.13 0.57
CA GLU A 314 15.37 -5.22 0.11
C GLU A 314 15.41 -5.12 -1.42
N SER A 315 15.14 -6.22 -2.13
CA SER A 315 15.05 -6.23 -3.60
C SER A 315 13.85 -5.44 -4.10
N LEU A 316 12.68 -5.64 -3.48
CA LEU A 316 11.47 -4.87 -3.79
C LEU A 316 11.71 -3.37 -3.56
N LEU A 317 12.34 -2.99 -2.45
CA LEU A 317 12.66 -1.60 -2.13
C LEU A 317 13.55 -0.97 -3.21
N GLY A 318 14.57 -1.69 -3.67
CA GLY A 318 15.41 -1.25 -4.79
C GLY A 318 14.63 -1.04 -6.09
N LYS A 319 13.68 -1.93 -6.40
CA LYS A 319 12.77 -1.78 -7.56
C LYS A 319 11.89 -0.54 -7.40
N LEU A 320 11.19 -0.38 -6.27
CA LEU A 320 10.29 0.75 -6.04
C LEU A 320 11.03 2.09 -6.10
N LYS A 321 12.22 2.20 -5.50
CA LYS A 321 13.06 3.41 -5.61
C LYS A 321 13.46 3.72 -7.06
N THR A 322 13.75 2.69 -7.84
CA THR A 322 14.07 2.85 -9.26
C THR A 322 12.86 3.36 -10.04
N VAL A 323 11.67 2.83 -9.76
CA VAL A 323 10.42 3.30 -10.39
C VAL A 323 10.17 4.76 -9.99
N ALA A 324 10.19 5.09 -8.70
CA ALA A 324 10.01 6.45 -8.21
C ALA A 324 10.99 7.44 -8.86
N SER A 325 12.28 7.10 -8.95
CA SER A 325 13.28 7.96 -9.61
C SER A 325 13.04 8.10 -11.11
N LYS A 326 12.54 7.06 -11.79
CA LYS A 326 12.17 7.16 -13.20
C LYS A 326 10.94 8.04 -13.38
N THR A 327 9.92 7.89 -12.52
CA THR A 327 8.72 8.72 -12.53
C THR A 327 9.07 10.19 -12.33
N ASP A 328 9.87 10.52 -11.33
CA ASP A 328 10.27 11.91 -11.05
C ASP A 328 11.02 12.55 -12.23
N LYS A 329 11.81 11.77 -12.98
CA LYS A 329 12.50 12.25 -14.20
C LYS A 329 11.57 12.54 -15.38
N THR A 330 10.31 12.11 -15.33
CA THR A 330 9.32 12.40 -16.39
C THR A 330 8.62 13.75 -16.19
N ARG A 331 9.05 14.51 -15.19
CA ARG A 331 8.49 15.82 -14.83
C ARG A 331 8.34 16.75 -16.01
N LYS A 332 7.12 17.28 -16.15
CA LYS A 332 6.77 18.39 -17.01
C LYS A 332 6.28 19.55 -16.14
N GLU A 333 7.06 20.62 -16.08
CA GLU A 333 6.64 21.87 -15.44
C GLU A 333 5.44 22.44 -16.20
N LEU A 334 4.37 22.79 -15.48
CA LEU A 334 3.18 23.43 -16.05
C LEU A 334 3.22 24.94 -15.93
N TRP A 335 4.13 25.44 -15.09
CA TRP A 335 4.35 26.85 -14.86
C TRP A 335 5.84 27.15 -14.83
N VAL A 336 6.19 28.36 -15.25
CA VAL A 336 7.57 28.83 -15.30
C VAL A 336 7.59 30.24 -14.73
N LYS A 337 8.34 30.49 -13.65
CA LYS A 337 8.60 31.87 -13.14
C LYS A 337 8.99 32.77 -14.29
N SER A 338 8.36 33.95 -14.35
CA SER A 338 8.79 34.96 -15.31
C SER A 338 10.27 35.30 -15.05
N PRO A 339 11.06 35.64 -16.07
CA PRO A 339 12.47 35.98 -15.89
C PRO A 339 12.71 37.11 -14.86
N ALA A 340 11.71 37.97 -14.63
CA ALA A 340 11.80 39.09 -13.69
C ALA A 340 11.76 38.68 -12.21
N GLU A 341 11.22 37.50 -11.90
CA GLU A 341 11.09 36.99 -10.52
C GLU A 341 12.25 36.06 -10.12
N ARG A 342 13.19 35.80 -11.03
CA ARG A 342 14.38 34.95 -10.76
C ARG A 342 15.58 35.74 -10.21
N SER A 343 15.44 37.06 -10.05
CA SER A 343 16.51 37.99 -9.73
C SER A 343 16.32 38.73 -8.40
N VAL A 344 15.60 38.14 -7.45
CA VAL A 344 15.52 38.64 -6.06
C VAL A 344 16.21 37.69 -5.12
#